data_AF-T0H141-F1
#
_entry.id   AF-T0H141-F1
#
_cell.length_a   1.000
_cell.length_b   1.000
_cell.length_c   1.000
_cell.angle_alpha   90.00
_cell.angle_beta   90.00
_cell.angle_gamma   90.00
#
_symmetry.space_group_name_H-M   'P 1'
#
loop_
_entity.id
_entity.type
_entity.pdbx_description
1 polymer ?
#
loop_
_entity_poly.entity_id
_entity_poly.type
_entity_poly.pdbx_seq_one_letter_code
_entity_poly.pdbx_strand_id
1 'polypeptide(L)'
;MLPFVFYHGEKKWILGEYFLNQFSLSQEEQILKDFIPNFRIDLFDLSGVDLKKKLERITLRVVLGVVQRIRDGELDFIAHLPALFSVLVNIEDESKRVEILKKLLLYIYWVRDFKPSTLREVLHTAKLEQYEELTMTTAEQLIAEGIQKGIEKEKLEAASKMFDEGIKIEVILRVTGLTENDLKNHGFL
;
A
#
# COMPACT_ATOMS: atom_id res chain seq x y z
N MET A 1 10.77 -10.82 22.04
CA MET A 1 10.12 -10.36 20.79
C MET A 1 10.47 -11.35 19.69
N LEU A 2 9.51 -11.88 18.95
CA LEU A 2 9.74 -12.71 17.77
C LEU A 2 9.67 -11.81 16.53
N PRO A 3 10.78 -11.56 15.81
CA PRO A 3 10.75 -10.72 14.62
C PRO A 3 10.15 -11.52 13.47
N PHE A 4 8.98 -11.07 13.02
CA PHE A 4 8.25 -11.64 11.89
C PHE A 4 8.37 -10.68 10.70
N VAL A 5 8.74 -11.21 9.53
CA VAL A 5 8.85 -10.42 8.30
C VAL A 5 7.87 -10.96 7.27
N PHE A 6 6.95 -10.10 6.84
CA PHE A 6 6.08 -10.38 5.72
C PHE A 6 6.67 -9.77 4.45
N TYR A 7 7.10 -10.60 3.51
CA TYR A 7 7.84 -10.16 2.32
C TYR A 7 7.06 -10.36 1.03
N HIS A 8 7.02 -9.31 0.19
CA HIS A 8 6.40 -9.34 -1.14
C HIS A 8 7.16 -8.44 -2.14
N GLY A 9 8.47 -8.22 -1.91
CA GLY A 9 9.30 -7.32 -2.71
C GLY A 9 9.56 -7.84 -4.13
N GLU A 10 10.04 -6.94 -5.01
CA GLU A 10 10.41 -7.28 -6.40
C GLU A 10 11.62 -8.22 -6.47
N LYS A 11 12.57 -8.05 -5.55
CA LYS A 11 13.77 -8.88 -5.48
C LYS A 11 13.46 -10.15 -4.69
N LYS A 12 14.21 -11.21 -4.93
CA LYS A 12 14.17 -12.37 -4.04
C LYS A 12 14.72 -12.00 -2.67
N TRP A 13 14.12 -12.50 -1.60
CA TRP A 13 14.71 -12.37 -0.28
C TRP A 13 16.05 -13.13 -0.20
N ILE A 14 17.13 -12.40 0.06
CA ILE A 14 18.50 -12.94 0.17
C ILE A 14 19.16 -12.65 1.51
N LEU A 15 18.45 -12.00 2.44
CA LEU A 15 18.99 -11.55 3.73
C LEU A 15 19.10 -12.66 4.79
N GLY A 16 18.72 -13.89 4.44
CA GLY A 16 18.76 -15.04 5.35
C GLY A 16 17.62 -15.05 6.38
N GLU A 17 17.66 -16.05 7.28
CA GLU A 17 16.66 -16.27 8.32
C GLU A 17 17.13 -15.79 9.71
N TYR A 18 18.31 -15.21 9.83
CA TYR A 18 18.80 -14.67 11.09
C TYR A 18 19.30 -13.25 10.92
N PHE A 19 19.20 -12.46 11.99
CA PHE A 19 19.65 -11.07 11.98
C PHE A 19 21.12 -10.93 11.56
N LEU A 20 21.98 -11.83 12.06
CA LEU A 20 23.41 -11.79 11.76
C LEU A 20 23.73 -11.97 10.27
N ASN A 21 22.87 -12.64 9.48
CA ASN A 21 23.04 -12.79 8.03
C ASN A 21 23.05 -11.46 7.27
N GLN A 22 22.56 -10.38 7.88
CA GLN A 22 22.56 -9.04 7.28
C GLN A 22 23.91 -8.33 7.41
N PHE A 23 24.85 -8.88 8.18
CA PHE A 23 26.15 -8.28 8.44
C PHE A 23 27.23 -9.02 7.66
N SER A 24 28.07 -8.25 6.96
CA SER A 24 29.31 -8.74 6.38
C SER A 24 30.48 -8.26 7.24
N LEU A 25 30.86 -9.06 8.24
CA LEU A 25 31.94 -8.71 9.17
C LEU A 25 33.31 -9.03 8.54
N SER A 26 34.20 -8.05 8.54
CA SER A 26 35.62 -8.27 8.22
C SER A 26 36.32 -9.09 9.31
N GLN A 27 37.57 -9.48 9.08
CA GLN A 27 38.32 -10.31 10.03
C GLN A 27 38.57 -9.60 11.37
N GLU A 28 38.78 -8.28 11.35
CA GLU A 28 38.96 -7.46 12.56
C GLU A 28 37.64 -7.30 13.35
N GLU A 29 36.51 -7.30 12.66
CA GLU A 29 35.17 -7.12 13.25
C GLU A 29 34.57 -8.43 13.79
N GLN A 30 35.24 -9.58 13.61
CA GLN A 30 34.73 -10.86 14.12
C GLN A 30 34.52 -10.85 15.63
N ILE A 31 35.29 -10.05 16.37
CA ILE A 31 35.12 -9.87 17.83
C ILE A 31 33.73 -9.30 18.19
N LEU A 32 33.09 -8.57 17.27
CA LEU A 32 31.78 -7.96 17.50
C LEU A 32 30.63 -8.97 17.39
N LYS A 33 30.88 -10.14 16.79
CA LYS A 33 29.86 -11.17 16.54
C LYS A 33 29.14 -11.60 17.82
N ASP A 34 29.87 -11.71 18.93
CA ASP A 34 29.31 -12.11 20.23
C ASP A 34 28.44 -11.02 20.88
N PHE A 35 28.55 -9.78 20.40
CA PHE A 35 27.78 -8.64 20.86
C PHE A 35 26.60 -8.30 19.94
N ILE A 36 26.49 -8.93 18.77
CA ILE A 36 25.38 -8.76 17.83
C ILE A 36 24.26 -9.74 18.18
N PRO A 37 23.05 -9.28 18.52
CA PRO A 37 21.91 -10.16 18.79
C PRO A 37 21.55 -11.01 17.56
N ASN A 38 21.72 -12.33 17.63
CA ASN A 38 21.45 -13.21 16.49
C ASN A 38 20.12 -13.95 16.62
N PHE A 39 19.01 -13.22 16.56
CA PHE A 39 17.68 -13.83 16.58
C PHE A 39 17.26 -14.38 15.21
N ARG A 40 16.36 -15.37 15.24
CA ARG A 40 15.69 -15.90 14.04
C ARG A 40 14.62 -14.93 13.56
N ILE A 41 14.56 -14.72 12.26
CA ILE A 41 13.51 -14.02 11.52
C ILE A 41 12.53 -15.07 11.05
N ASP A 42 11.27 -14.96 11.48
CA ASP A 42 10.19 -15.76 10.92
C ASP A 42 9.71 -15.09 9.62
N LEU A 43 10.28 -15.54 8.50
CA LEU A 43 10.02 -14.96 7.18
C LEU A 43 8.81 -15.64 6.52
N PHE A 44 7.79 -14.84 6.26
CA PHE A 44 6.70 -15.19 5.37
C PHE A 44 6.91 -14.53 4.01
N ASP A 45 7.62 -15.23 3.12
CA ASP A 45 7.78 -14.82 1.72
C ASP A 45 6.54 -15.24 0.95
N LEU A 46 5.81 -14.26 0.39
CA LEU A 46 4.65 -14.52 -0.45
C LEU A 46 5.04 -15.13 -1.80
N SER A 47 6.25 -14.90 -2.30
CA SER A 47 6.67 -15.40 -3.61
C SER A 47 6.73 -16.95 -3.59
N GLY A 48 5.89 -17.61 -4.38
CA GLY A 48 5.81 -19.07 -4.45
C GLY A 48 4.81 -19.74 -3.48
N VAL A 49 4.04 -18.98 -2.72
CA VAL A 49 2.98 -19.51 -1.84
C VAL A 49 1.71 -19.81 -2.63
N ASP A 50 1.25 -21.07 -2.63
CA ASP A 50 -0.09 -21.44 -3.11
C ASP A 50 -1.15 -21.02 -2.08
N LEU A 51 -1.63 -19.78 -2.22
CA LEU A 51 -2.61 -19.17 -1.32
C LEU A 51 -3.94 -19.95 -1.29
N LYS A 52 -4.32 -20.61 -2.38
CA LYS A 52 -5.58 -21.39 -2.43
C LYS A 52 -5.53 -22.58 -1.48
N LYS A 53 -4.36 -23.24 -1.38
CA LYS A 53 -4.15 -24.38 -0.48
C LYS A 53 -3.92 -23.97 0.97
N LYS A 54 -3.27 -22.84 1.20
CA LYS A 54 -2.88 -22.42 2.57
C LYS A 54 -3.91 -21.59 3.31
N LEU A 55 -4.86 -20.96 2.61
CA LEU A 55 -5.82 -20.04 3.22
C LEU A 55 -7.25 -20.47 2.93
N GLU A 56 -8.01 -20.69 4.00
CA GLU A 56 -9.44 -21.01 3.91
C GLU A 56 -10.28 -19.75 3.65
N ARG A 57 -9.91 -18.62 4.27
CA ARG A 57 -10.66 -17.36 4.17
C ARG A 57 -10.54 -16.75 2.79
N ILE A 58 -11.67 -16.55 2.11
CA ILE A 58 -11.76 -15.91 0.80
C ILE A 58 -11.11 -14.52 0.81
N THR A 59 -11.45 -13.67 1.78
CA THR A 59 -10.90 -12.31 1.89
C THR A 59 -9.38 -12.31 1.89
N LEU A 60 -8.75 -13.16 2.70
CA LEU A 60 -7.28 -13.23 2.77
C LEU A 60 -6.68 -13.76 1.47
N ARG A 61 -7.30 -14.78 0.84
CA ARG A 61 -6.84 -15.29 -0.46
C ARG A 61 -6.82 -14.22 -1.53
N VAL A 62 -7.88 -13.41 -1.62
CA VAL A 62 -7.97 -12.38 -2.66
C VAL A 62 -7.02 -11.24 -2.38
N VAL A 63 -7.00 -10.72 -1.14
CA VAL A 63 -6.10 -9.62 -0.74
C VAL A 63 -4.64 -10.01 -0.95
N LEU A 64 -4.23 -11.17 -0.43
CA LEU A 64 -2.85 -11.61 -0.58
C LEU A 64 -2.53 -12.02 -2.01
N GLY A 65 -3.50 -12.53 -2.78
CA GLY A 65 -3.31 -12.85 -4.20
C GLY A 65 -3.05 -11.62 -5.05
N VAL A 66 -3.73 -10.50 -4.75
CA VAL A 66 -3.44 -9.21 -5.38
C VAL A 66 -2.07 -8.70 -4.94
N VAL A 67 -1.76 -8.70 -3.63
CA VAL A 67 -0.47 -8.23 -3.10
C VAL A 67 0.72 -9.06 -3.63
N GLN A 68 0.53 -10.36 -3.85
CA GLN A 68 1.55 -11.26 -4.38
C GLN A 68 1.89 -10.98 -5.85
N ARG A 69 0.93 -10.45 -6.63
CA ARG A 69 1.03 -10.30 -8.09
C ARG A 69 1.02 -8.86 -8.61
N ILE A 70 0.62 -7.88 -7.80
CA ILE A 70 0.97 -6.47 -8.05
C ILE A 70 2.49 -6.46 -8.18
N ARG A 71 3.15 -5.79 -9.12
CA ARG A 71 4.58 -6.00 -9.50
C ARG A 71 4.85 -7.07 -10.56
N ASP A 72 3.95 -8.01 -10.84
CA ASP A 72 4.06 -8.80 -12.08
C ASP A 72 3.99 -7.86 -13.30
N GLY A 73 4.38 -8.34 -14.49
CA GLY A 73 4.15 -7.60 -15.73
C GLY A 73 2.68 -7.23 -15.89
N GLU A 74 2.38 -6.11 -16.55
CA GLU A 74 1.00 -5.60 -16.67
C GLU A 74 0.02 -6.65 -17.19
N LEU A 75 0.37 -7.30 -18.30
CA LEU A 75 -0.45 -8.34 -18.93
C LEU A 75 -0.66 -9.54 -18.00
N ASP A 76 0.41 -10.01 -17.36
CA ASP A 76 0.34 -11.14 -16.43
C ASP A 76 -0.54 -10.79 -15.23
N PHE A 77 -0.36 -9.62 -14.64
CA PHE A 77 -1.16 -9.19 -13.49
C PHE A 77 -2.65 -9.13 -13.84
N ILE A 78 -3.01 -8.48 -14.95
CA ILE A 78 -4.40 -8.37 -15.42
C ILE A 78 -4.99 -9.75 -15.70
N ALA A 79 -4.26 -10.65 -16.37
CA ALA A 79 -4.73 -12.00 -16.68
C ALA A 79 -5.08 -12.82 -15.43
N HIS A 80 -4.42 -12.55 -14.30
CA HIS A 80 -4.67 -13.25 -13.04
C HIS A 80 -5.84 -12.69 -12.21
N LEU A 81 -6.19 -11.41 -12.39
CA LEU A 81 -7.20 -10.74 -11.56
C LEU A 81 -8.60 -11.38 -11.65
N PRO A 82 -9.15 -11.74 -12.83
CA PRO A 82 -10.49 -12.33 -12.90
C PRO A 82 -10.63 -13.61 -12.08
N ALA A 83 -9.61 -14.47 -12.11
CA ALA A 83 -9.59 -15.70 -11.33
C ALA A 83 -9.51 -15.44 -9.82
N LEU A 84 -8.85 -14.35 -9.39
CA LEU A 84 -8.81 -13.93 -7.99
C LEU A 84 -10.13 -13.28 -7.55
N PHE A 85 -10.74 -12.45 -8.39
CA PHE A 85 -11.94 -11.71 -8.02
C PHE A 85 -13.19 -12.59 -8.07
N SER A 86 -13.26 -13.55 -8.99
CA SER A 86 -14.42 -14.45 -9.13
C SER A 86 -14.78 -15.21 -7.85
N VAL A 87 -13.84 -15.47 -6.94
CA VAL A 87 -14.17 -16.15 -5.68
C VAL A 87 -14.92 -15.26 -4.67
N LEU A 88 -14.94 -13.94 -4.88
CA LEU A 88 -15.66 -12.98 -4.02
C LEU A 88 -17.17 -13.16 -4.09
N VAL A 89 -17.71 -13.75 -5.16
CA VAL A 89 -19.14 -14.10 -5.27
C VAL A 89 -19.60 -15.05 -4.17
N ASN A 90 -18.67 -15.81 -3.56
CA ASN A 90 -18.94 -16.74 -2.46
C ASN A 90 -19.00 -16.04 -1.09
N ILE A 91 -18.81 -14.73 -1.01
CA ILE A 91 -19.05 -13.94 0.20
C ILE A 91 -20.53 -13.55 0.20
N GLU A 92 -21.32 -14.11 1.11
CA GLU A 92 -22.77 -13.87 1.21
C GLU A 92 -23.11 -12.40 1.49
N ASP A 93 -22.32 -11.75 2.35
CA ASP A 93 -22.48 -10.33 2.69
C ASP A 93 -22.01 -9.44 1.54
N GLU A 94 -22.97 -8.86 0.82
CA GLU A 94 -22.70 -7.92 -0.27
C GLU A 94 -21.98 -6.66 0.19
N SER A 95 -22.32 -6.10 1.35
CA SER A 95 -21.67 -4.88 1.87
C SER A 95 -20.18 -5.14 2.10
N LYS A 96 -19.86 -6.29 2.69
CA LYS A 96 -18.48 -6.74 2.87
C LYS A 96 -17.77 -6.98 1.54
N ARG A 97 -18.46 -7.54 0.54
CA ARG A 97 -17.90 -7.75 -0.80
C ARG A 97 -17.54 -6.42 -1.47
N VAL A 98 -18.44 -5.44 -1.41
CA VAL A 98 -18.22 -4.09 -1.93
C VAL A 98 -17.05 -3.41 -1.22
N GLU A 99 -16.96 -3.52 0.11
CA GLU A 99 -15.86 -2.95 0.88
C GLU A 99 -14.51 -3.55 0.47
N ILE A 100 -14.45 -4.87 0.29
CA ILE A 100 -13.25 -5.57 -0.19
C ILE A 100 -12.87 -5.09 -1.59
N LEU A 101 -13.83 -5.04 -2.52
CA LEU A 101 -13.58 -4.57 -3.89
C LEU A 101 -13.05 -3.14 -3.91
N LYS A 102 -13.67 -2.21 -3.18
CA LYS A 102 -13.21 -0.81 -3.10
C LYS A 102 -11.77 -0.73 -2.60
N LYS A 103 -11.43 -1.45 -1.52
CA LYS A 103 -10.06 -1.48 -0.97
C LYS A 103 -9.04 -2.04 -1.97
N LEU A 104 -9.41 -3.10 -2.70
CA LEU A 104 -8.54 -3.71 -3.72
C LEU A 104 -8.34 -2.78 -4.92
N LEU A 105 -9.40 -2.18 -5.44
CA LEU A 105 -9.34 -1.23 -6.55
C LEU A 105 -8.47 -0.01 -6.18
N LEU A 106 -8.69 0.54 -4.98
CA LEU A 106 -7.91 1.66 -4.45
C LEU A 106 -6.42 1.30 -4.37
N TYR A 107 -6.09 0.13 -3.82
CA TYR A 107 -4.72 -0.34 -3.74
C TYR A 107 -4.09 -0.55 -5.12
N ILE A 108 -4.85 -1.12 -6.07
CA ILE A 108 -4.37 -1.32 -7.45
C ILE A 108 -4.06 0.02 -8.09
N TYR A 109 -4.97 1.00 -8.04
CA TYR A 109 -4.72 2.34 -8.58
C TYR A 109 -3.56 3.07 -7.89
N TRP A 110 -3.39 2.85 -6.58
CA TRP A 110 -2.28 3.44 -5.84
C TRP A 110 -0.92 2.95 -6.32
N VAL A 111 -0.83 1.69 -6.74
CA VAL A 111 0.42 1.04 -7.15
C VAL A 111 0.60 1.04 -8.67
N ARG A 112 -0.48 1.19 -9.45
CA ARG A 112 -0.53 0.99 -10.90
C ARG A 112 -1.38 2.07 -11.57
N ASP A 113 -0.90 2.58 -12.69
CA ASP A 113 -1.62 3.57 -13.50
C ASP A 113 -2.61 2.90 -14.48
N PHE A 114 -3.59 2.19 -13.92
CA PHE A 114 -4.64 1.54 -14.71
C PHE A 114 -5.82 2.45 -14.95
N LYS A 115 -6.39 2.36 -16.16
CA LYS A 115 -7.64 3.02 -16.49
C LYS A 115 -8.81 2.27 -15.85
N PRO A 116 -9.89 2.97 -15.44
CA PRO A 116 -11.09 2.32 -14.94
C PRO A 116 -11.69 1.29 -15.90
N SER A 117 -11.60 1.52 -17.22
CA SER A 117 -12.06 0.57 -18.24
C SER A 117 -11.36 -0.79 -18.16
N THR A 118 -10.06 -0.81 -17.86
CA THR A 118 -9.29 -2.05 -17.73
C THR A 118 -9.80 -2.89 -16.55
N LEU A 119 -10.02 -2.25 -15.40
CA LEU A 119 -10.53 -2.95 -14.22
C LEU A 119 -12.02 -3.30 -14.33
N ARG A 120 -12.78 -2.54 -15.13
CA ARG A 120 -14.17 -2.87 -15.50
C ARG A 120 -14.23 -4.20 -16.23
N GLU A 121 -13.40 -4.39 -17.26
CA GLU A 121 -13.31 -5.66 -18.02
C GLU A 121 -12.90 -6.85 -17.12
N VAL A 122 -12.01 -6.61 -16.15
CA VAL A 122 -11.63 -7.61 -15.15
C VAL A 122 -12.82 -8.05 -14.29
N LEU A 123 -13.62 -7.09 -13.79
CA LEU A 123 -14.82 -7.39 -13.00
C LEU A 123 -15.88 -8.11 -13.84
N HIS A 124 -16.05 -7.70 -15.09
CA HIS A 124 -16.92 -8.37 -16.03
C HIS A 124 -16.55 -9.84 -16.19
N THR A 125 -15.29 -10.11 -16.51
CA THR A 125 -14.76 -11.47 -16.66
C THR A 125 -14.88 -12.29 -15.37
N ALA A 126 -14.84 -11.63 -14.21
CA ALA A 126 -14.98 -12.24 -12.90
C ALA A 126 -16.44 -12.54 -12.49
N LYS A 127 -17.44 -12.24 -13.33
CA LYS A 127 -18.89 -12.30 -13.01
C LYS A 127 -19.28 -11.36 -11.86
N LEU A 128 -18.72 -10.16 -11.90
CA LEU A 128 -18.92 -9.09 -10.92
C LEU A 128 -19.40 -7.80 -11.62
N GLU A 129 -20.16 -7.95 -12.71
CA GLU A 129 -20.63 -6.87 -13.60
C GLU A 129 -21.39 -5.78 -12.81
N GLN A 130 -22.18 -6.20 -11.83
CA GLN A 130 -22.95 -5.31 -10.94
C GLN A 130 -22.07 -4.37 -10.09
N TYR A 131 -20.76 -4.60 -10.02
CA TYR A 131 -19.80 -3.79 -9.27
C TYR A 131 -18.87 -2.97 -10.17
N GLU A 132 -19.09 -2.96 -11.50
CA GLU A 132 -18.24 -2.24 -12.45
C GLU A 132 -18.16 -0.73 -12.16
N GLU A 133 -19.22 -0.12 -11.65
CA GLU A 133 -19.26 1.30 -11.23
C GLU A 133 -18.29 1.62 -10.08
N LEU A 134 -17.87 0.61 -9.30
CA LEU A 134 -16.85 0.80 -8.26
C LEU A 134 -15.50 1.23 -8.85
N THR A 135 -15.21 0.87 -10.10
CA THR A 135 -13.93 1.21 -10.76
C THR A 135 -13.80 2.71 -10.97
N MET A 136 -14.84 3.38 -11.49
CA MET A 136 -14.85 4.82 -11.73
C MET A 136 -14.91 5.59 -10.41
N THR A 137 -15.85 5.25 -9.54
CA THR A 137 -16.03 5.95 -8.25
C THR A 137 -14.78 5.88 -7.37
N THR A 138 -14.06 4.76 -7.38
CA THR A 138 -12.79 4.65 -6.62
C THR A 138 -11.68 5.49 -7.25
N ALA A 139 -11.61 5.57 -8.58
CA ALA A 139 -10.63 6.42 -9.26
C ALA A 139 -10.92 7.91 -9.02
N GLU A 140 -12.18 8.33 -9.10
CA GLU A 140 -12.62 9.69 -8.79
C GLU A 140 -12.28 10.09 -7.35
N GLN A 141 -12.54 9.19 -6.38
CA GLN A 141 -12.17 9.40 -4.99
C GLN A 141 -10.65 9.63 -4.85
N LEU A 142 -9.84 8.81 -5.51
CA LEU A 142 -8.38 8.93 -5.45
C LEU A 142 -7.88 10.26 -6.05
N ILE A 143 -8.48 10.69 -7.17
CA ILE A 143 -8.18 11.99 -7.80
C ILE A 143 -8.55 13.13 -6.86
N ALA A 144 -9.75 13.09 -6.26
CA ALA A 144 -10.20 14.11 -5.33
C ALA A 144 -9.29 14.21 -4.10
N GLU A 145 -8.89 13.07 -3.51
CA GLU A 145 -7.91 13.02 -2.41
C GLU A 145 -6.56 13.58 -2.84
N GLY A 146 -6.10 13.29 -4.07
CA GLY A 146 -4.86 13.82 -4.63
C GLY A 146 -4.88 15.35 -4.78
N ILE A 147 -5.98 15.90 -5.30
CA ILE A 147 -6.18 17.36 -5.43
C ILE A 147 -6.18 18.00 -4.03
N GLN A 148 -6.92 17.43 -3.09
CA GLN A 148 -7.01 17.98 -1.73
C GLN A 148 -5.65 18.00 -1.03
N LYS A 149 -4.86 16.92 -1.14
CA LYS A 149 -3.48 16.86 -0.62
C LYS A 149 -2.56 17.86 -1.31
N GLY A 150 -2.74 18.09 -2.61
CA GLY A 150 -1.99 19.11 -3.37
C GLY A 150 -2.24 20.52 -2.84
N ILE A 151 -3.50 20.87 -2.62
CA ILE A 151 -3.90 22.18 -2.06
C ILE A 151 -3.35 22.36 -0.64
N GLU A 152 -3.45 21.33 0.21
CA GLU A 152 -2.91 21.36 1.57
C GLU A 152 -1.39 21.56 1.57
N LYS A 153 -0.68 20.83 0.71
CA LYS A 153 0.78 20.98 0.55
C LYS A 153 1.16 22.39 0.09
N GLU A 154 0.46 22.96 -0.88
CA GLU A 154 0.73 24.32 -1.36
C GLU A 154 0.52 25.36 -0.25
N LYS A 155 -0.54 25.22 0.57
CA LYS A 155 -0.77 26.09 1.72
C LYS A 155 0.36 26.00 2.74
N LEU A 156 0.85 24.80 3.04
CA LEU A 156 1.95 24.59 3.99
C LEU A 156 3.27 25.15 3.46
N GLU A 157 3.56 24.98 2.16
CA GLU A 157 4.74 25.57 1.52
C GLU A 157 4.68 27.10 1.53
N ALA A 158 3.51 27.69 1.27
CA ALA A 158 3.30 29.13 1.37
C ALA A 158 3.51 29.62 2.81
N ALA A 159 2.95 28.92 3.81
CA ALA A 159 3.13 29.24 5.22
C ALA A 159 4.62 29.22 5.62
N SER A 160 5.36 28.18 5.19
CA SER A 160 6.81 28.08 5.44
C SER A 160 7.57 29.30 4.92
N LYS A 161 7.34 29.70 3.66
CA LYS A 161 8.00 30.88 3.06
C LYS A 161 7.65 32.17 3.81
N MET A 162 6.39 32.33 4.22
CA MET A 162 5.97 33.49 5.01
C MET A 162 6.64 33.53 6.38
N PHE A 163 6.83 32.36 7.03
CA PHE A 163 7.61 32.26 8.27
C PHE A 163 9.07 32.67 8.06
N ASP A 164 9.70 32.19 6.99
CA ASP A 164 11.08 32.55 6.64
C ASP A 164 11.24 34.06 6.38
N GLU A 165 10.20 34.72 5.87
CA GLU A 165 10.13 36.17 5.69
C GLU A 165 9.78 36.96 6.96
N GLY A 166 9.58 36.29 8.10
CA GLY A 166 9.27 36.92 9.39
C GLY A 166 7.84 37.45 9.49
N ILE A 167 6.92 36.95 8.65
CA ILE A 167 5.51 37.33 8.71
C ILE A 167 4.87 36.80 10.00
N LYS A 168 4.07 37.64 10.65
CA LYS A 168 3.37 37.25 11.89
C LYS A 168 2.42 36.09 11.65
N ILE A 169 2.39 35.14 12.59
CA ILE A 169 1.55 33.95 12.50
C ILE A 169 0.06 34.23 12.25
N GLU A 170 -0.49 35.27 12.87
CA GLU A 170 -1.89 35.69 12.67
C GLU A 170 -2.19 36.03 11.19
N VAL A 171 -1.20 36.60 10.49
CA VAL A 171 -1.30 36.92 9.07
C VAL A 171 -1.17 35.64 8.23
N ILE A 172 -0.27 34.73 8.59
CA ILE A 172 -0.08 33.44 7.92
C ILE A 172 -1.36 32.62 7.97
N LEU A 173 -1.95 32.44 9.15
CA LEU A 173 -3.21 31.71 9.33
C LEU A 173 -4.35 32.31 8.49
N ARG A 174 -4.48 33.65 8.50
CA ARG A 174 -5.51 34.35 7.73
C ARG A 174 -5.33 34.22 6.22
N VAL A 175 -4.10 34.29 5.70
CA VAL A 175 -3.82 34.26 4.25
C VAL A 175 -3.88 32.84 3.70
N THR A 176 -3.33 31.87 4.41
CA THR A 176 -3.28 30.46 3.97
C THR A 176 -4.59 29.72 4.28
N GLY A 177 -5.37 30.22 5.23
CA GLY A 177 -6.56 29.53 5.75
C GLY A 177 -6.20 28.25 6.52
N LEU A 178 -4.96 28.12 6.98
CA LEU A 178 -4.51 27.06 7.88
C LEU A 178 -4.93 27.37 9.32
N THR A 179 -5.00 26.32 10.14
CA THR A 179 -5.20 26.41 11.59
C THR A 179 -3.86 26.33 12.33
N GLU A 180 -3.83 26.74 13.60
CA GLU A 180 -2.64 26.55 14.43
C GLU A 180 -2.24 25.07 14.57
N ASN A 181 -3.21 24.16 14.59
CA ASN A 181 -2.93 22.73 14.66
C ASN A 181 -2.25 22.22 13.38
N ASP A 182 -2.64 22.73 12.21
CA ASP A 182 -1.98 22.38 10.95
C ASP A 182 -0.50 22.76 11.01
N LEU A 183 -0.18 23.92 11.57
CA LEU A 183 1.20 24.38 11.74
C LEU A 183 1.99 23.55 12.76
N LYS A 184 1.39 23.23 13.92
CA LYS A 184 2.02 22.38 14.96
C LYS A 184 2.34 20.99 14.45
N ASN A 185 1.40 20.38 13.73
CA ASN A 185 1.57 19.03 13.18
C ASN A 185 2.70 18.96 12.15
N HIS A 186 3.06 20.10 11.55
CA HIS A 186 4.13 20.22 10.55
C HIS A 186 5.38 20.92 11.08
N GLY A 187 5.51 21.11 12.40
CA GLY A 187 6.73 21.57 13.05
C GLY A 187 7.04 23.06 12.91
N PHE A 188 6.06 23.88 12.53
CA PHE A 188 6.21 25.34 12.46
C PHE A 188 6.03 26.04 13.82
N LEU A 189 5.44 25.35 14.80
CA LEU A 189 5.16 25.80 16.18
C LEU A 189 5.45 24.68 17.17
#